data_AF-A0AAD5TK96-F1
#
_entry.id   AF-A0AAD5TK96-F1
#
_cell.length_a   1.000
_cell.length_b   1.000
_cell.length_c   1.000
_cell.angle_alpha   90.00
_cell.angle_beta   90.00
_cell.angle_gamma   90.00
#
_symmetry.space_group_name_H-M   'P 1'
#
loop_
_entity.id
_entity.type
_entity.pdbx_description
1 polymer ?
#
loop_
_entity_poly.entity_id
_entity_poly.type
_entity_poly.pdbx_seq_one_letter_code
_entity_poly.pdbx_strand_id
1 'polypeptide(L)'
;MITLIQSIVACGGAFMPLDFAARLKGWAEDGILLETDDLNKPTRKPPCGIGRTVSLVLGNPGFLEDPHGAAWQVWNANGKQFAPNGAVMRSAVLGALSCNDEAQVVRNAISAAMVTHADPRCVVSCVVVNVLIARMLRGCYNEELAPAILPSPTVLDAKTRADIAENVLRERSLPSETSKGQEASPADGEREGVSATDGESRRPRFRLTPAARARLASFLAGKSDANESSNLAVLYDRPAAILNPALPSLARSAAAVSVVSDVIDEYAFLLPNAEQVAELRAHGLAPTLESLRLAEEDRIGYTFKALGAGLNLLTRDLNAAESSAEAFRQVITELTLEAGDSDTNACVGGALLGCRIGYKALPEDWVQGLSHGRELHLLVDRLLEAVWCSGE
;
A
#
# COMPACT_ATOMS: atom_id res chain seq x y z
N MET A 1 -7.50 2.72 2.23
CA MET A 1 -7.00 3.35 3.48
C MET A 1 -8.14 4.03 4.23
N ILE A 2 -8.91 4.92 3.59
CA ILE A 2 -10.05 5.61 4.25
C ILE A 2 -11.03 4.66 4.94
N THR A 3 -11.49 3.58 4.29
CA THR A 3 -12.38 2.57 4.90
C THR A 3 -11.76 1.86 6.12
N LEU A 4 -10.44 1.69 6.14
CA LEU A 4 -9.70 1.13 7.27
C LEU A 4 -9.70 2.10 8.45
N ILE A 5 -9.46 3.40 8.20
CA ILE A 5 -9.50 4.43 9.24
C ILE A 5 -10.91 4.59 9.79
N GLN A 6 -11.93 4.64 8.91
CA GLN A 6 -13.33 4.70 9.33
C GLN A 6 -13.72 3.51 10.22
N SER A 7 -13.16 2.32 9.94
CA SER A 7 -13.35 1.14 10.79
C SER A 7 -12.75 1.34 12.17
N ILE A 8 -11.47 1.73 12.22
CA ILE A 8 -10.76 1.98 13.48
C ILE A 8 -11.49 3.01 14.34
N VAL A 9 -11.91 4.12 13.73
CA VAL A 9 -12.64 5.19 14.43
C VAL A 9 -13.99 4.68 14.96
N ALA A 10 -14.75 3.93 14.16
CA ALA A 10 -16.04 3.40 14.59
C ALA A 10 -15.92 2.32 15.68
N CYS A 11 -14.79 1.63 15.73
CA CYS A 11 -14.46 0.61 16.71
C CYS A 11 -13.64 1.18 17.90
N GLY A 12 -13.75 2.49 18.17
CA GLY A 12 -13.16 3.10 19.36
C GLY A 12 -11.63 3.06 19.41
N GLY A 13 -10.98 3.17 18.25
CA GLY A 13 -9.52 3.10 18.15
C GLY A 13 -8.96 1.69 17.98
N ALA A 14 -9.79 0.64 17.96
CA ALA A 14 -9.35 -0.73 17.70
C ALA A 14 -9.55 -1.13 16.23
N PHE A 15 -8.59 -1.87 15.66
CA PHE A 15 -8.78 -2.47 14.34
C PHE A 15 -9.63 -3.75 14.44
N MET A 16 -10.82 -3.76 13.82
CA MET A 16 -11.73 -4.90 13.80
C MET A 16 -11.93 -5.45 12.37
N PRO A 17 -11.52 -6.68 12.06
CA PRO A 17 -11.55 -7.23 10.71
C PRO A 17 -12.94 -7.29 10.07
N LEU A 18 -13.96 -7.66 10.86
CA LEU A 18 -15.34 -7.78 10.37
C LEU A 18 -15.95 -6.42 9.99
N ASP A 19 -15.76 -5.40 10.82
CA ASP A 19 -16.23 -4.05 10.51
C ASP A 19 -15.46 -3.48 9.30
N PHE A 20 -14.15 -3.70 9.22
CA PHE A 20 -13.37 -3.29 8.04
C PHE A 20 -13.84 -4.01 6.77
N ALA A 21 -14.13 -5.31 6.83
CA ALA A 21 -14.69 -6.07 5.71
C ALA A 21 -16.04 -5.50 5.26
N ALA A 22 -16.96 -5.24 6.19
CA ALA A 22 -18.26 -4.64 5.89
C ALA A 22 -18.13 -3.28 5.20
N ARG A 23 -17.23 -2.41 5.67
CA ARG A 23 -16.96 -1.10 5.04
C ARG A 23 -16.32 -1.23 3.67
N LEU A 24 -15.45 -2.21 3.48
CA LEU A 24 -14.83 -2.46 2.18
C LEU A 24 -15.86 -2.97 1.16
N LYS A 25 -16.78 -3.83 1.59
CA LYS A 25 -17.92 -4.29 0.79
C LYS A 25 -18.85 -3.13 0.42
N GLY A 26 -19.26 -2.33 1.40
CA GLY A 26 -20.08 -1.14 1.16
C GLY A 26 -19.41 -0.12 0.25
N TRP A 27 -18.09 0.10 0.39
CA TRP A 27 -17.34 0.94 -0.55
C TRP A 27 -17.40 0.40 -1.98
N ALA A 28 -17.26 -0.92 -2.17
CA ALA A 28 -17.25 -1.52 -3.50
C ALA A 28 -18.62 -1.43 -4.20
N GLU A 29 -19.71 -1.42 -3.44
CA GLU A 29 -21.08 -1.36 -3.94
C GLU A 29 -21.56 0.08 -4.13
N ASP A 30 -21.34 0.93 -3.13
CA ASP A 30 -21.96 2.26 -3.06
C ASP A 30 -20.96 3.42 -3.23
N GLY A 31 -19.66 3.13 -3.27
CA GLY A 31 -18.61 4.13 -3.20
C GLY A 31 -18.34 4.61 -1.78
N ILE A 32 -17.43 5.58 -1.64
CA ILE A 32 -17.01 6.09 -0.34
C ILE A 32 -17.69 7.42 -0.03
N LEU A 33 -18.25 7.50 1.17
CA LEU A 33 -18.74 8.74 1.74
C LEU A 33 -17.57 9.45 2.43
N LEU A 34 -17.26 10.65 1.95
CA LEU A 34 -16.36 11.58 2.63
C LEU A 34 -17.20 12.53 3.47
N GLU A 35 -16.67 12.96 4.62
CA GLU A 35 -17.32 13.99 5.44
C GLU A 35 -17.44 15.30 4.65
N THR A 36 -18.39 16.14 5.05
CA THR A 36 -19.01 17.16 4.18
C THR A 36 -18.09 18.30 3.75
N ASP A 37 -18.38 18.88 2.58
CA ASP A 37 -17.81 20.14 2.10
C ASP A 37 -18.29 21.37 2.91
N ASP A 38 -17.79 22.58 2.59
CA ASP A 38 -18.23 23.87 3.18
C ASP A 38 -19.73 24.16 3.08
N LEU A 39 -20.46 23.40 2.26
CA LEU A 39 -21.90 23.53 2.04
C LEU A 39 -22.69 22.44 2.79
N ASN A 40 -22.03 21.68 3.68
CA ASN A 40 -22.59 20.58 4.43
C ASN A 40 -23.15 19.46 3.51
N LYS A 41 -22.65 19.35 2.27
CA LYS A 41 -23.04 18.29 1.33
C LYS A 41 -22.08 17.11 1.44
N PRO A 42 -22.60 15.89 1.63
CA PRO A 42 -21.74 14.71 1.60
C PRO A 42 -21.16 14.50 0.20
N THR A 43 -19.84 14.47 0.10
CA THR A 43 -19.15 14.12 -1.14
C THR A 43 -19.05 12.60 -1.24
N ARG A 44 -19.77 12.01 -2.19
CA ARG A 44 -19.68 10.57 -2.49
C ARG A 44 -18.74 10.35 -3.67
N LYS A 45 -17.65 9.64 -3.44
CA LYS A 45 -16.74 9.22 -4.52
C LYS A 45 -17.10 7.80 -4.95
N PRO A 46 -17.31 7.53 -6.25
CA PRO A 46 -17.66 6.20 -6.73
C PRO A 46 -16.54 5.18 -6.43
N PRO A 47 -16.86 3.88 -6.39
CA PRO A 47 -15.85 2.84 -6.30
C PRO A 47 -14.91 2.93 -7.51
N CYS A 48 -13.61 3.00 -7.27
CA CYS A 48 -12.60 3.10 -8.32
C CYS A 48 -11.37 2.27 -7.96
N GLY A 49 -10.69 1.71 -8.97
CA GLY A 49 -9.43 0.99 -8.78
C GLY A 49 -9.55 -0.35 -8.05
N ILE A 50 -10.71 -1.01 -8.07
CA ILE A 50 -10.88 -2.34 -7.45
C ILE A 50 -10.09 -3.37 -8.27
N GLY A 51 -9.04 -3.93 -7.67
CA GLY A 51 -8.25 -5.01 -8.27
C GLY A 51 -9.00 -6.35 -8.30
N ARG A 52 -8.59 -7.24 -9.21
CA ARG A 52 -9.22 -8.56 -9.39
C ARG A 52 -9.32 -9.37 -8.10
N THR A 53 -8.25 -9.44 -7.31
CA THR A 53 -8.24 -10.19 -6.04
C THR A 53 -9.28 -9.65 -5.07
N VAL A 54 -9.33 -8.32 -4.89
CA VAL A 54 -10.32 -7.69 -4.01
C VAL A 54 -11.74 -7.97 -4.54
N SER A 55 -11.98 -7.81 -5.84
CA SER A 55 -13.28 -8.12 -6.44
C SER A 55 -13.74 -9.56 -6.21
N LEU A 56 -12.84 -10.54 -6.33
CA LEU A 56 -13.16 -11.95 -6.09
C LEU A 56 -13.46 -12.23 -4.62
N VAL A 57 -12.67 -11.66 -3.71
CA VAL A 57 -12.87 -11.85 -2.26
C VAL A 57 -14.16 -11.20 -1.79
N LEU A 58 -14.44 -9.96 -2.22
CA LEU A 58 -15.71 -9.28 -1.88
C LEU A 58 -16.95 -9.95 -2.49
N GLY A 59 -16.77 -10.79 -3.51
CA GLY A 59 -17.82 -11.59 -4.12
C GLY A 59 -18.04 -12.95 -3.45
N ASN A 60 -17.17 -13.34 -2.50
CA ASN A 60 -17.34 -14.60 -1.77
C ASN A 60 -18.56 -14.47 -0.81
N PRO A 61 -19.52 -15.42 -0.83
CA PRO A 61 -20.71 -15.36 0.02
C PRO A 61 -20.43 -15.31 1.52
N GLY A 62 -19.31 -15.87 1.99
CA GLY A 62 -18.91 -15.87 3.41
C GLY A 62 -18.03 -14.68 3.80
N PHE A 63 -17.84 -13.69 2.93
CA PHE A 63 -16.90 -12.59 3.17
C PHE A 63 -17.26 -11.72 4.37
N LEU A 64 -18.55 -11.51 4.65
CA LEU A 64 -18.98 -10.65 5.76
C LEU A 64 -18.96 -11.38 7.11
N GLU A 65 -19.03 -12.72 7.09
CA GLU A 65 -19.00 -13.58 8.26
C GLU A 65 -17.57 -13.99 8.64
N ASP A 66 -16.75 -14.32 7.65
CA ASP A 66 -15.35 -14.71 7.80
C ASP A 66 -14.50 -14.17 6.63
N PRO A 67 -14.07 -12.91 6.68
CA PRO A 67 -13.30 -12.28 5.60
C PRO A 67 -11.94 -12.96 5.39
N HIS A 68 -11.33 -13.50 6.44
CA HIS A 68 -10.03 -14.19 6.33
C HIS A 68 -10.20 -15.54 5.63
N GLY A 69 -11.21 -16.32 6.02
CA GLY A 69 -11.58 -17.55 5.34
C GLY A 69 -11.95 -17.33 3.89
N ALA A 70 -12.75 -16.29 3.59
CA ALA A 70 -13.08 -15.92 2.21
C ALA A 70 -11.85 -15.57 1.37
N ALA A 71 -10.92 -14.77 1.90
CA ALA A 71 -9.67 -14.44 1.24
C ALA A 71 -8.79 -15.68 1.00
N TRP A 72 -8.73 -16.58 1.99
CA TRP A 72 -8.00 -17.84 1.87
C TRP A 72 -8.59 -18.75 0.81
N GLN A 73 -9.91 -18.94 0.80
CA GLN A 73 -10.60 -19.76 -0.19
C GLN A 73 -10.33 -19.27 -1.62
N VAL A 74 -10.41 -17.96 -1.85
CA VAL A 74 -10.09 -17.36 -3.15
C VAL A 74 -8.63 -17.60 -3.53
N TRP A 75 -7.69 -17.40 -2.60
CA TRP A 75 -6.26 -17.63 -2.86
C TRP A 75 -5.96 -19.11 -3.15
N ASN A 76 -6.54 -20.02 -2.36
CA ASN A 76 -6.40 -21.47 -2.53
C ASN A 76 -6.98 -21.96 -3.86
N ALA A 77 -8.20 -21.51 -4.22
CA ALA A 77 -8.86 -21.86 -5.47
C ALA A 77 -8.08 -21.37 -6.72
N ASN A 78 -7.23 -20.36 -6.57
CA ASN A 78 -6.37 -19.85 -7.64
C ASN A 78 -4.91 -20.34 -7.51
N GLY A 79 -4.71 -21.53 -6.95
CA GLY A 79 -3.41 -22.20 -6.91
C GLY A 79 -2.37 -21.57 -5.99
N LYS A 80 -2.78 -20.68 -5.07
CA LYS A 80 -1.89 -20.01 -4.09
C LYS A 80 -0.78 -19.16 -4.72
N GLN A 81 -1.02 -18.62 -5.92
CA GLN A 81 0.01 -17.86 -6.65
C GLN A 81 -0.18 -16.34 -6.60
N PHE A 82 -1.36 -15.85 -6.22
CA PHE A 82 -1.66 -14.42 -6.24
C PHE A 82 -1.04 -13.67 -5.07
N ALA A 83 -0.07 -12.80 -5.35
CA ALA A 83 0.47 -11.84 -4.38
C ALA A 83 0.40 -10.37 -4.85
N PRO A 84 -0.82 -9.81 -5.00
CA PRO A 84 -0.99 -8.41 -5.35
C PRO A 84 -0.71 -7.45 -4.19
N ASN A 85 -0.33 -6.23 -4.53
CA ASN A 85 0.03 -5.15 -3.60
C ASN A 85 -1.16 -4.42 -2.92
N GLY A 86 -2.40 -4.84 -3.18
CA GLY A 86 -3.60 -4.14 -2.71
C GLY A 86 -3.76 -4.11 -1.17
N ALA A 87 -3.11 -5.01 -0.43
CA ALA A 87 -3.05 -4.96 1.03
C ALA A 87 -2.06 -3.89 1.53
N VAL A 88 -0.84 -3.87 0.99
CA VAL A 88 0.23 -2.98 1.47
C VAL A 88 -0.06 -1.51 1.18
N MET A 89 -0.72 -1.20 0.05
CA MET A 89 -1.07 0.17 -0.33
C MET A 89 -2.01 0.88 0.65
N ARG A 90 -2.68 0.16 1.55
CA ARG A 90 -3.69 0.73 2.46
C ARG A 90 -3.39 0.55 3.94
N SER A 91 -2.29 -0.10 4.30
CA SER A 91 -2.06 -0.60 5.66
C SER A 91 -1.35 0.37 6.58
N ALA A 92 -0.64 1.39 6.05
CA ALA A 92 0.29 2.25 6.79
C ALA A 92 -0.22 2.85 8.11
N VAL A 93 -1.53 3.10 8.23
CA VAL A 93 -2.14 3.62 9.47
C VAL A 93 -2.01 2.67 10.66
N LEU A 94 -1.88 1.36 10.42
CA LEU A 94 -1.79 0.35 11.48
C LEU A 94 -0.48 0.46 12.26
N GLY A 95 0.60 0.92 11.63
CA GLY A 95 1.87 1.21 12.28
C GLY A 95 1.77 2.42 13.22
N ALA A 96 0.96 3.42 12.87
CA ALA A 96 0.68 4.56 13.75
C ALA A 96 -0.24 4.19 14.91
N LEU A 97 -1.25 3.35 14.65
CA LEU A 97 -2.29 2.96 15.60
C LEU A 97 -1.77 2.38 16.90
N SER A 98 -0.79 1.48 16.81
CA SER A 98 -0.21 0.79 17.97
C SER A 98 1.29 1.02 18.01
N CYS A 99 1.74 2.21 17.66
CA CYS A 99 3.17 2.50 17.50
C CYS A 99 4.00 2.12 18.72
N ASN A 100 3.46 2.12 19.94
CA ASN A 100 4.16 1.71 21.17
C ASN A 100 4.17 0.18 21.45
N ASP A 101 3.38 -0.63 20.75
CA ASP A 101 3.33 -2.11 20.89
C ASP A 101 3.57 -2.78 19.53
N GLU A 102 4.80 -3.25 19.31
CA GLU A 102 5.16 -3.88 18.03
C GLU A 102 4.40 -5.18 17.77
N ALA A 103 4.13 -5.96 18.82
CA ALA A 103 3.40 -7.21 18.67
C ALA A 103 1.96 -6.94 18.22
N GLN A 104 1.33 -5.87 18.73
CA GLN A 104 0.01 -5.44 18.27
C GLN A 104 0.04 -4.88 16.84
N VAL A 105 1.07 -4.11 16.47
CA VAL A 105 1.27 -3.65 15.07
C VAL A 105 1.33 -4.84 14.13
N VAL A 106 2.08 -5.88 14.48
CA VAL A 106 2.23 -7.09 13.67
C VAL A 106 0.90 -7.83 13.56
N ARG A 107 0.18 -8.06 14.68
CA ARG A 107 -1.14 -8.69 14.69
C ARG A 107 -2.14 -7.92 13.80
N ASN A 108 -2.20 -6.60 13.95
CA ASN A 108 -3.10 -5.75 13.15
C ASN A 108 -2.74 -5.78 11.66
N ALA A 109 -1.44 -5.69 11.31
CA ALA A 109 -0.99 -5.70 9.93
C ALA A 109 -1.27 -7.04 9.23
N ILE A 110 -1.07 -8.16 9.94
CA ILE A 110 -1.42 -9.50 9.46
C ILE A 110 -2.92 -9.58 9.22
N SER A 111 -3.71 -9.27 10.25
CA SER A 111 -5.16 -9.37 10.21
C SER A 111 -5.76 -8.50 9.09
N ALA A 112 -5.35 -7.23 8.97
CA ALA A 112 -5.83 -6.34 7.92
C ALA A 112 -5.42 -6.76 6.49
N ALA A 113 -4.25 -7.39 6.33
CA ALA A 113 -3.85 -7.96 5.05
C ALA A 113 -4.76 -9.15 4.70
N MET A 114 -4.97 -10.05 5.66
CA MET A 114 -5.74 -11.28 5.49
C MET A 114 -7.23 -11.07 5.21
N VAL A 115 -7.78 -9.88 5.52
CA VAL A 115 -9.14 -9.51 5.08
C VAL A 115 -9.32 -9.63 3.56
N THR A 116 -8.30 -9.39 2.73
CA THR A 116 -8.44 -9.65 1.27
C THR A 116 -7.26 -10.33 0.59
N HIS A 117 -6.12 -10.49 1.26
CA HIS A 117 -4.89 -11.03 0.69
C HIS A 117 -4.29 -12.05 1.66
N ALA A 118 -4.67 -13.32 1.50
CA ALA A 118 -4.17 -14.42 2.34
C ALA A 118 -2.72 -14.83 2.01
N ASP A 119 -2.15 -14.36 0.90
CA ASP A 119 -0.81 -14.74 0.46
C ASP A 119 0.26 -14.24 1.46
N PRO A 120 1.16 -15.14 1.94
CA PRO A 120 2.22 -14.79 2.90
C PRO A 120 3.08 -13.59 2.48
N ARG A 121 3.29 -13.39 1.17
CA ARG A 121 4.09 -12.29 0.63
C ARG A 121 3.39 -10.94 0.82
N CYS A 122 2.06 -10.92 0.71
CA CYS A 122 1.25 -9.72 0.97
C CYS A 122 1.26 -9.39 2.46
N VAL A 123 1.12 -10.42 3.29
CA VAL A 123 1.13 -10.32 4.76
C VAL A 123 2.46 -9.74 5.25
N VAL A 124 3.61 -10.35 4.88
CA VAL A 124 4.92 -9.87 5.32
C VAL A 124 5.21 -8.45 4.80
N SER A 125 4.74 -8.11 3.59
CA SER A 125 4.87 -6.74 3.06
C SER A 125 4.15 -5.72 3.94
N CYS A 126 2.93 -6.04 4.40
CA CYS A 126 2.20 -5.17 5.32
C CYS A 126 2.89 -5.06 6.67
N VAL A 127 3.40 -6.18 7.20
CA VAL A 127 4.13 -6.19 8.48
C VAL A 127 5.38 -5.31 8.41
N VAL A 128 6.23 -5.49 7.40
CA VAL A 128 7.48 -4.71 7.25
C VAL A 128 7.19 -3.21 7.18
N VAL A 129 6.22 -2.78 6.36
CA VAL A 129 5.84 -1.36 6.24
C VAL A 129 5.38 -0.80 7.59
N ASN A 130 4.49 -1.50 8.29
CA ASN A 130 3.89 -0.98 9.52
C ASN A 130 4.84 -1.02 10.71
N VAL A 131 5.73 -2.02 10.79
CA VAL A 131 6.79 -2.06 11.80
C VAL A 131 7.76 -0.89 11.62
N LEU A 132 8.19 -0.60 10.38
CA LEU A 132 9.05 0.55 10.11
C LEU A 132 8.39 1.87 10.49
N ILE A 133 7.11 2.04 10.17
CA ILE A 133 6.32 3.21 10.59
C ILE A 133 6.27 3.31 12.11
N ALA A 134 5.92 2.22 12.81
CA ALA A 134 5.84 2.20 14.27
C ALA A 134 7.17 2.57 14.93
N ARG A 135 8.29 1.99 14.45
CA ARG A 135 9.63 2.29 14.99
C ARG A 135 10.06 3.73 14.73
N MET A 136 9.76 4.30 13.56
CA MET A 136 10.03 5.72 13.29
C MET A 136 9.22 6.62 14.23
N LEU A 137 7.94 6.34 14.45
CA LEU A 137 7.07 7.12 15.33
C LEU A 137 7.47 7.02 16.81
N ARG A 138 7.95 5.85 17.27
CA ARG A 138 8.54 5.71 18.63
C ARG A 138 9.73 6.66 18.83
N GLY A 139 10.54 6.84 17.80
CA GLY A 139 11.70 7.74 17.87
C GLY A 139 11.34 9.20 18.08
N CYS A 140 10.14 9.61 17.66
CA CYS A 140 9.65 10.97 17.80
C CYS A 140 9.23 11.35 19.24
N TYR A 141 9.12 10.39 20.18
CA TYR A 141 8.85 10.69 21.59
C TYR A 141 10.10 11.14 22.36
N ASN A 142 11.30 10.89 21.82
CA ASN A 142 12.54 11.42 22.38
C ASN A 142 12.89 12.71 21.64
N GLU A 143 12.63 13.88 22.25
CA GLU A 143 12.88 15.21 21.67
C GLU A 143 14.34 15.45 21.22
N GLU A 144 15.28 14.60 21.61
CA GLU A 144 16.70 14.65 21.23
C GLU A 144 17.05 13.89 19.94
N LEU A 145 16.15 13.04 19.40
CA LEU A 145 16.43 12.24 18.22
C LEU A 145 15.60 12.73 17.03
N ALA A 146 16.28 13.25 15.99
CA ALA A 146 15.68 13.38 14.67
C ALA A 146 15.05 12.04 14.24
N PRO A 147 13.98 12.02 13.43
CA PRO A 147 13.30 10.79 12.99
C PRO A 147 14.30 9.83 12.33
N ALA A 148 14.84 8.93 13.15
CA ALA A 148 15.79 7.91 12.77
C ALA A 148 15.00 6.61 12.63
N ILE A 149 15.39 5.79 11.65
CA ILE A 149 14.87 4.43 11.56
C ILE A 149 15.48 3.69 12.75
N LEU A 150 14.72 3.55 13.83
CA LEU A 150 15.24 2.96 15.06
C LEU A 150 15.41 1.44 14.90
N PRO A 151 16.49 0.85 15.46
CA PRO A 151 16.58 -0.59 15.64
C PRO A 151 15.48 -1.08 16.59
N SER A 152 15.16 -2.37 16.55
CA SER A 152 14.08 -2.95 17.35
C SER A 152 14.24 -2.64 18.85
N PRO A 153 13.28 -1.98 19.52
CA PRO A 153 13.29 -1.84 20.97
C PRO A 153 12.82 -3.13 21.66
N THR A 154 12.20 -4.05 20.92
CA THR A 154 11.59 -5.27 21.44
C THR A 154 11.67 -6.34 20.36
N VAL A 155 12.74 -7.13 20.37
CA VAL A 155 12.77 -8.35 19.56
C VAL A 155 11.60 -9.20 20.03
N LEU A 156 10.67 -9.51 19.13
CA LEU A 156 9.57 -10.43 19.45
C LEU A 156 10.19 -11.73 19.99
N ASP A 157 9.82 -12.11 21.21
CA ASP A 157 10.35 -13.34 21.80
C ASP A 157 9.89 -14.58 21.02
N ALA A 158 10.57 -15.70 21.22
CA ALA A 158 10.30 -16.92 20.46
C ALA A 158 8.85 -17.41 20.64
N LYS A 159 8.26 -17.17 21.81
CA LYS A 159 6.87 -17.53 22.10
C LYS A 159 5.90 -16.69 21.27
N THR A 160 6.07 -15.37 21.29
CA THR A 160 5.24 -14.42 20.53
C THR A 160 5.34 -14.70 19.03
N ARG A 161 6.53 -15.04 18.52
CA ARG A 161 6.72 -15.46 17.13
C ARG A 161 5.96 -16.75 16.81
N ALA A 162 6.03 -17.74 17.71
CA ALA A 162 5.30 -18.99 17.55
C ALA A 162 3.79 -18.75 17.56
N ASP A 163 3.29 -17.92 18.50
CA ASP A 163 1.87 -17.56 18.61
C ASP A 163 1.38 -16.84 17.35
N ILE A 164 2.18 -15.91 16.80
CA ILE A 164 1.86 -15.22 15.53
C ILE A 164 1.86 -16.22 14.38
N ALA A 165 2.88 -17.07 14.27
CA ALA A 165 2.97 -18.06 13.20
C ALA A 165 1.81 -19.06 13.24
N GLU A 166 1.44 -19.54 14.43
CA GLU A 166 0.32 -20.45 14.64
C GLU A 166 -1.01 -19.78 14.28
N ASN A 167 -1.26 -18.53 14.70
CA ASN A 167 -2.49 -17.81 14.34
C ASN A 167 -2.59 -17.60 12.84
N VAL A 168 -1.50 -17.20 12.18
CA VAL A 168 -1.44 -17.07 10.72
C VAL A 168 -1.74 -18.42 10.04
N LEU A 169 -1.19 -19.52 10.54
CA LEU A 169 -1.44 -20.87 10.01
C LEU A 169 -2.86 -21.36 10.29
N ARG A 170 -3.42 -21.05 11.46
CA ARG A 170 -4.78 -21.40 11.85
C ARG A 170 -5.80 -20.67 11.00
N GLU A 171 -5.62 -19.38 10.78
CA GLU A 171 -6.44 -18.59 9.85
C GLU A 171 -6.31 -19.11 8.41
N ARG A 172 -5.18 -19.72 8.04
CA ARG A 172 -4.99 -20.43 6.76
C ARG A 172 -5.63 -21.84 6.73
N SER A 173 -6.15 -22.36 7.84
CA SER A 173 -6.56 -23.77 7.97
C SER A 173 -8.04 -23.96 8.30
N LEU A 174 -8.83 -22.89 8.42
CA LEU A 174 -10.27 -22.98 8.70
C LEU A 174 -11.05 -23.27 7.40
N PRO A 175 -11.59 -24.50 7.21
CA PRO A 175 -12.67 -24.71 6.25
C PRO A 175 -13.97 -24.12 6.79
N SER A 176 -14.81 -23.58 5.91
CA SER A 176 -16.18 -23.22 6.24
C SER A 176 -16.97 -24.50 6.56
N GLU A 177 -17.15 -24.82 7.84
CA GLU A 177 -18.20 -25.75 8.25
C GLU A 177 -19.56 -25.06 8.06
N THR A 178 -20.08 -25.06 6.82
CA THR A 178 -21.52 -24.91 6.50
C THR A 178 -21.74 -25.00 4.99
N SER A 179 -22.09 -26.20 4.52
CA SER A 179 -23.11 -26.41 3.47
C SER A 179 -23.33 -27.91 3.29
N LYS A 180 -24.09 -28.50 4.22
CA LYS A 180 -24.79 -29.75 3.89
C LYS A 180 -25.96 -29.40 2.97
N GLY A 181 -25.89 -29.90 1.74
CA GLY A 181 -27.06 -30.21 0.92
C GLY A 181 -27.58 -29.07 0.05
N GLN A 182 -27.10 -29.02 -1.18
CA GLN A 182 -27.99 -28.88 -2.34
C GLN A 182 -27.36 -29.62 -3.53
N GLU A 183 -28.07 -30.65 -3.96
CA GLU A 183 -27.71 -31.53 -5.07
C GLU A 183 -27.53 -30.73 -6.36
N ALA A 184 -26.39 -30.93 -7.02
CA ALA A 184 -26.22 -30.53 -8.41
C ALA A 184 -27.06 -31.46 -9.28
N SER A 185 -28.07 -30.93 -9.96
CA SER A 185 -28.73 -31.62 -11.07
C SER A 185 -27.93 -31.43 -12.37
N PRO A 186 -27.87 -32.45 -13.25
CA PRO A 186 -27.15 -32.36 -14.51
C PRO A 186 -28.01 -31.63 -15.55
N ALA A 187 -27.45 -30.64 -16.22
CA ALA A 187 -28.02 -30.09 -17.44
C ALA A 187 -27.00 -30.26 -18.57
N ASP A 188 -27.08 -31.43 -19.19
CA ASP A 188 -26.67 -31.60 -20.58
C ASP A 188 -27.59 -30.76 -21.46
N GLY A 189 -26.98 -29.94 -22.30
CA GLY A 189 -27.64 -29.10 -23.27
C GLY A 189 -26.62 -28.58 -24.25
N GLU A 190 -26.33 -29.39 -25.26
CA GLU A 190 -25.57 -29.02 -26.45
C GLU A 190 -26.04 -27.66 -26.98
N ARG A 191 -25.09 -26.72 -27.13
CA ARG A 191 -25.23 -25.65 -28.12
C ARG A 191 -23.93 -25.48 -28.89
N GLU A 192 -24.14 -25.63 -30.19
CA GLU A 192 -23.23 -25.55 -31.33
C GLU A 192 -22.29 -24.33 -31.29
N GLY A 193 -21.10 -24.56 -31.82
CA GLY A 193 -20.03 -23.57 -31.91
C GLY A 193 -20.40 -22.37 -32.77
N VAL A 194 -20.12 -21.19 -32.23
CA VAL A 194 -19.91 -19.98 -33.02
C VAL A 194 -18.48 -19.55 -32.81
N SER A 195 -17.69 -19.71 -33.87
CA SER A 195 -16.38 -19.10 -34.06
C SER A 195 -16.46 -17.60 -33.82
N ALA A 196 -15.81 -17.11 -32.77
CA ALA A 196 -15.58 -15.69 -32.54
C ALA A 196 -14.08 -15.42 -32.70
N THR A 197 -13.75 -14.87 -33.86
CA THR A 197 -12.46 -14.28 -34.20
C THR A 197 -12.10 -13.14 -33.27
N ASP A 198 -10.84 -13.12 -32.83
CA ASP A 198 -10.01 -12.00 -32.37
C ASP A 198 -10.69 -10.71 -31.92
N GLY A 199 -10.50 -10.40 -30.64
CA GLY A 199 -10.85 -9.13 -30.04
C GLY A 199 -10.50 -9.04 -28.56
N GLU A 200 -9.30 -9.48 -28.14
CA GLU A 200 -8.79 -9.15 -26.81
C GLU A 200 -8.72 -7.63 -26.67
N SER A 201 -9.68 -7.03 -25.95
CA SER A 201 -9.58 -5.65 -25.48
C SER A 201 -8.55 -5.54 -24.36
N ARG A 202 -7.27 -5.75 -24.70
CA ARG A 202 -6.15 -5.37 -23.83
C ARG A 202 -6.21 -3.86 -23.65
N ARG A 203 -6.31 -3.40 -22.41
CA ARG A 203 -6.09 -1.99 -22.07
C ARG A 203 -4.76 -1.56 -22.68
N PRO A 204 -4.68 -0.47 -23.46
CA PRO A 204 -3.43 -0.01 -24.04
C PRO A 204 -2.48 0.39 -22.91
N ARG A 205 -1.42 -0.40 -22.71
CA ARG A 205 -0.36 -0.11 -21.73
C ARG A 205 0.78 0.60 -22.45
N PHE A 206 0.80 1.92 -22.35
CA PHE A 206 1.88 2.72 -22.91
C PHE A 206 3.14 2.60 -22.04
N ARG A 207 4.18 1.92 -22.53
CA ARG A 207 5.55 2.16 -22.05
C ARG A 207 6.02 3.48 -22.64
N LEU A 208 6.35 4.45 -21.80
CA LEU A 208 7.12 5.61 -22.27
C LEU A 208 8.50 5.11 -22.68
N THR A 209 8.85 5.28 -23.95
CA THR A 209 10.23 5.06 -24.43
C THR A 209 11.20 5.97 -23.67
N PRO A 210 12.52 5.68 -23.62
CA PRO A 210 13.49 6.60 -23.01
C PRO A 210 13.37 8.04 -23.53
N ALA A 211 13.08 8.20 -24.82
CA ALA A 211 12.79 9.49 -25.44
C ALA A 211 11.49 10.13 -24.93
N ALA A 212 10.42 9.34 -24.73
CA ALA A 212 9.16 9.84 -24.17
C ALA A 212 9.29 10.17 -22.67
N ARG A 213 10.11 9.43 -21.91
CA ARG A 213 10.45 9.73 -20.51
C ARG A 213 11.26 11.03 -20.42
N ALA A 214 12.24 11.23 -21.30
CA ALA A 214 13.00 12.48 -21.40
C ALA A 214 12.13 13.68 -21.81
N ARG A 215 11.18 13.48 -22.74
CA ARG A 215 10.19 14.52 -23.12
C ARG A 215 9.25 14.87 -21.98
N LEU A 216 8.69 13.86 -21.30
CA LEU A 216 7.85 14.08 -20.12
C LEU A 216 8.64 14.81 -19.03
N ALA A 217 9.89 14.42 -18.78
CA ALA A 217 10.72 15.08 -17.79
C ALA A 217 11.11 16.51 -18.21
N SER A 218 11.33 16.78 -19.50
CA SER A 218 11.55 18.15 -20.04
C SER A 218 10.31 19.03 -19.95
N PHE A 219 9.13 18.45 -20.19
CA PHE A 219 7.84 19.11 -20.03
C PHE A 219 7.57 19.44 -18.56
N LEU A 220 7.75 18.46 -17.68
CA LEU A 220 7.70 18.65 -16.24
C LEU A 220 8.76 19.68 -15.80
N ALA A 221 9.88 19.82 -16.50
CA ALA A 221 10.89 20.87 -16.28
C ALA A 221 10.51 22.27 -16.80
N GLY A 222 9.31 22.48 -17.31
CA GLY A 222 8.88 23.76 -17.88
C GLY A 222 9.60 24.17 -19.17
N LYS A 223 10.29 23.24 -19.84
CA LYS A 223 10.91 23.48 -21.16
C LYS A 223 9.95 23.03 -22.26
N SER A 224 9.01 23.88 -22.65
CA SER A 224 8.11 23.60 -23.79
C SER A 224 8.47 24.45 -25.01
N ASP A 225 8.57 23.81 -26.18
CA ASP A 225 8.45 24.52 -27.46
C ASP A 225 7.02 25.09 -27.58
N ALA A 226 6.91 26.32 -28.04
CA ALA A 226 5.68 27.13 -28.04
C ALA A 226 4.48 26.55 -28.84
N ASN A 227 4.66 25.42 -29.53
CA ASN A 227 3.64 24.77 -30.35
C ASN A 227 2.97 23.54 -29.71
N GLU A 228 3.44 23.02 -28.57
CA GLU A 228 2.87 21.81 -27.93
C GLU A 228 2.07 22.09 -26.65
N SER A 229 2.06 23.33 -26.15
CA SER A 229 1.37 23.75 -24.93
C SER A 229 -0.16 23.67 -24.98
N SER A 230 -0.76 23.49 -26.16
CA SER A 230 -2.22 23.45 -26.34
C SER A 230 -2.87 22.06 -26.19
N ASN A 231 -2.11 20.96 -26.32
CA ASN A 231 -2.72 19.61 -26.40
C ASN A 231 -2.76 18.82 -25.08
N LEU A 232 -2.12 19.30 -24.01
CA LEU A 232 -2.07 18.59 -22.72
C LEU A 232 -2.51 19.44 -21.51
N ALA A 233 -2.80 20.73 -21.72
CA ALA A 233 -3.36 21.63 -20.70
C ALA A 233 -4.76 21.22 -20.21
N VAL A 234 -5.38 20.20 -20.82
CA VAL A 234 -6.75 19.74 -20.51
C VAL A 234 -6.81 18.76 -19.33
N LEU A 235 -5.68 18.22 -18.85
CA LEU A 235 -5.70 17.22 -17.76
C LEU A 235 -5.40 17.75 -16.36
N TYR A 236 -4.73 18.90 -16.22
CA TYR A 236 -4.44 19.49 -14.92
C TYR A 236 -4.39 21.03 -15.03
N ASP A 237 -5.27 21.71 -14.29
CA ASP A 237 -5.43 23.17 -14.21
C ASP A 237 -4.29 23.87 -13.42
N ARG A 238 -3.15 23.20 -13.24
CA ARG A 238 -1.97 23.74 -12.57
C ARG A 238 -0.71 23.45 -13.39
N PRO A 239 0.21 24.41 -13.53
CA PRO A 239 1.50 24.13 -14.15
C PRO A 239 2.18 23.01 -13.36
N ALA A 240 2.59 21.94 -14.05
CA ALA A 240 3.42 20.92 -13.44
C ALA A 240 4.67 21.59 -12.84
N ALA A 241 4.99 21.26 -11.59
CA ALA A 241 6.19 21.79 -10.94
C ALA A 241 7.41 21.53 -11.83
N ILE A 242 8.22 22.57 -12.06
CA ILE A 242 9.45 22.52 -12.85
C ILE A 242 10.42 21.51 -12.22
N LEU A 243 10.38 20.27 -12.68
CA LEU A 243 11.28 19.21 -12.25
C LEU A 243 12.57 19.32 -13.05
N ASN A 244 13.73 19.41 -12.41
CA ASN A 244 15.00 19.34 -13.13
C ASN A 244 15.39 17.85 -13.35
N PRO A 245 15.21 17.27 -14.56
CA PRO A 245 15.59 15.87 -14.85
C PRO A 245 17.08 15.59 -14.72
N ALA A 246 17.90 16.62 -14.50
CA ALA A 246 19.34 16.50 -14.31
C ALA A 246 19.77 16.38 -12.84
N LEU A 247 18.86 16.37 -11.86
CA LEU A 247 19.25 16.14 -10.47
C LEU A 247 19.67 14.68 -10.30
N PRO A 248 20.91 14.40 -9.86
CA PRO A 248 21.33 13.05 -9.57
C PRO A 248 20.49 12.48 -8.44
N SER A 249 20.09 11.21 -8.58
CA SER A 249 19.33 10.52 -7.54
C SER A 249 20.09 10.51 -6.22
N LEU A 250 19.38 10.78 -5.13
CA LEU A 250 19.97 10.75 -3.78
C LEU A 250 20.54 9.35 -3.49
N ALA A 251 21.76 9.29 -2.97
CA ALA A 251 22.38 8.03 -2.57
C ALA A 251 21.58 7.36 -1.44
N ARG A 252 21.84 6.08 -1.16
CA ARG A 252 21.24 5.37 -0.02
C ARG A 252 22.14 5.49 1.21
N SER A 253 21.54 5.70 2.38
CA SER A 253 22.22 5.67 3.68
C SER A 253 22.47 4.24 4.12
N ALA A 254 23.73 3.86 4.33
CA ALA A 254 24.11 2.52 4.78
C ALA A 254 23.45 2.15 6.13
N ALA A 255 23.32 3.10 7.05
CA ALA A 255 22.64 2.89 8.33
C ALA A 255 21.15 2.58 8.12
N ALA A 256 20.46 3.33 7.25
CA ALA A 256 19.06 3.07 6.93
C ALA A 256 18.86 1.71 6.25
N VAL A 257 19.77 1.35 5.33
CA VAL A 257 19.78 0.03 4.67
C VAL A 257 19.94 -1.10 5.68
N SER A 258 20.83 -0.94 6.66
CA SER A 258 21.04 -1.93 7.72
C SER A 258 19.75 -2.17 8.51
N VAL A 259 19.08 -1.12 8.97
CA VAL A 259 17.85 -1.26 9.76
C VAL A 259 16.72 -1.91 8.94
N VAL A 260 16.59 -1.55 7.66
CA VAL A 260 15.63 -2.21 6.76
C VAL A 260 15.98 -3.69 6.59
N SER A 261 17.26 -4.04 6.46
CA SER A 261 17.70 -5.44 6.40
C SER A 261 17.32 -6.20 7.67
N ASP A 262 17.55 -5.62 8.84
CA ASP A 262 17.24 -6.24 10.12
C ASP A 262 15.73 -6.52 10.25
N VAL A 263 14.87 -5.56 9.88
CA VAL A 263 13.42 -5.75 9.89
C VAL A 263 12.98 -6.84 8.91
N ILE A 264 13.54 -6.88 7.70
CA ILE A 264 13.22 -7.94 6.72
C ILE A 264 13.56 -9.31 7.31
N ASP A 265 14.76 -9.44 7.90
CA ASP A 265 15.23 -10.70 8.47
C ASP A 265 14.42 -11.11 9.69
N GLU A 266 14.03 -10.14 10.51
CA GLU A 266 13.22 -10.36 11.69
C GLU A 266 11.86 -10.97 11.37
N TYR A 267 11.23 -10.58 10.26
CA TYR A 267 9.88 -11.01 9.88
C TYR A 267 9.83 -12.03 8.74
N ALA A 268 10.99 -12.47 8.25
CA ALA A 268 11.10 -13.49 7.21
C ALA A 268 10.43 -14.83 7.57
N PHE A 269 10.29 -15.14 8.86
CA PHE A 269 9.63 -16.37 9.35
C PHE A 269 8.15 -16.49 8.95
N LEU A 270 7.51 -15.39 8.54
CA LEU A 270 6.12 -15.40 8.05
C LEU A 270 5.99 -16.05 6.65
N LEU A 271 7.12 -16.20 5.95
CA LEU A 271 7.19 -16.82 4.65
C LEU A 271 7.41 -18.34 4.76
N PRO A 272 6.73 -19.14 3.92
CA PRO A 272 6.73 -20.60 4.02
C PRO A 272 8.02 -21.26 3.52
N ASN A 273 8.86 -20.57 2.75
CA ASN A 273 10.05 -21.18 2.14
C ASN A 273 11.18 -20.16 1.90
N ALA A 274 12.39 -20.68 1.77
CA ALA A 274 13.60 -19.89 1.58
C ALA A 274 13.64 -19.11 0.26
N GLU A 275 12.96 -19.59 -0.78
CA GLU A 275 12.87 -18.89 -2.07
C GLU A 275 12.14 -17.56 -1.93
N GLN A 276 11.00 -17.55 -1.24
CA GLN A 276 10.25 -16.32 -0.96
C GLN A 276 11.03 -15.39 -0.02
N VAL A 277 11.79 -15.93 0.93
CA VAL A 277 12.67 -15.11 1.80
C VAL A 277 13.76 -14.44 0.97
N ALA A 278 14.40 -15.17 0.06
CA ALA A 278 15.39 -14.62 -0.86
C ALA A 278 14.78 -13.54 -1.77
N GLU A 279 13.56 -13.76 -2.27
CA GLU A 279 12.86 -12.77 -3.10
C GLU A 279 12.48 -11.50 -2.32
N LEU A 280 12.01 -11.65 -1.07
CA LEU A 280 11.74 -10.53 -0.16
C LEU A 280 13.01 -9.69 0.04
N ARG A 281 14.14 -10.32 0.33
CA ARG A 281 15.43 -9.62 0.48
C ARG A 281 15.85 -8.92 -0.80
N ALA A 282 15.76 -9.61 -1.94
CA ALA A 282 16.17 -9.06 -3.23
C ALA A 282 15.40 -7.78 -3.60
N HIS A 283 14.08 -7.75 -3.36
CA HIS A 283 13.28 -6.55 -3.61
C HIS A 283 13.44 -5.51 -2.49
N GLY A 284 13.42 -5.92 -1.22
CA GLY A 284 13.47 -4.99 -0.09
C GLY A 284 14.81 -4.27 0.05
N LEU A 285 15.90 -4.88 -0.43
CA LEU A 285 17.25 -4.31 -0.41
C LEU A 285 17.74 -3.85 -1.79
N ALA A 286 16.86 -3.81 -2.79
CA ALA A 286 17.17 -3.43 -4.16
C ALA A 286 18.01 -2.14 -4.23
N PRO A 287 19.19 -2.15 -4.88
CA PRO A 287 20.13 -1.02 -4.87
C PRO A 287 19.56 0.22 -5.54
N THR A 288 18.77 0.04 -6.62
CA THR A 288 18.17 1.12 -7.40
C THR A 288 16.71 0.81 -7.71
N LEU A 289 15.92 1.84 -8.02
CA LEU A 289 14.53 1.65 -8.48
C LEU A 289 14.46 0.86 -9.80
N GLU A 290 15.41 1.07 -10.70
CA GLU A 290 15.52 0.32 -11.95
C GLU A 290 15.62 -1.19 -11.70
N SER A 291 16.40 -1.61 -10.70
CA SER A 291 16.59 -3.03 -10.37
C SER A 291 15.30 -3.73 -9.89
N LEU A 292 14.30 -2.98 -9.42
CA LEU A 292 12.99 -3.52 -9.05
C LEU A 292 12.12 -3.88 -10.25
N ARG A 293 12.45 -3.37 -11.45
CA ARG A 293 11.70 -3.58 -12.69
C ARG A 293 10.20 -3.35 -12.49
N LEU A 294 9.83 -2.17 -11.99
CA LEU A 294 8.46 -1.83 -11.58
C LEU A 294 7.44 -1.97 -12.72
N ALA A 295 7.88 -1.82 -13.97
CA ALA A 295 7.09 -2.00 -15.19
C ALA A 295 7.30 -3.35 -15.91
N GLU A 296 7.88 -4.36 -15.24
CA GLU A 296 7.96 -5.73 -15.79
C GLU A 296 6.54 -6.27 -16.02
N GLU A 297 6.40 -6.91 -17.18
CA GLU A 297 5.14 -7.44 -17.70
C GLU A 297 4.53 -8.47 -16.74
N ASP A 298 3.21 -8.45 -16.61
CA ASP A 298 2.40 -9.33 -15.74
C ASP A 298 2.72 -9.31 -14.24
N ARG A 299 3.67 -8.47 -13.81
CA ARG A 299 4.09 -8.35 -12.41
C ARG A 299 4.00 -6.92 -11.86
N ILE A 300 3.33 -6.01 -12.54
CA ILE A 300 3.23 -4.59 -12.11
C ILE A 300 2.60 -4.48 -10.71
N GLY A 301 1.56 -5.27 -10.44
CA GLY A 301 0.85 -5.27 -9.16
C GLY A 301 1.51 -6.14 -8.08
N TYR A 302 2.75 -6.59 -8.26
CA TYR A 302 3.39 -7.53 -7.33
C TYR A 302 3.75 -6.87 -6.00
N THR A 303 3.35 -7.47 -4.87
CA THR A 303 3.50 -6.87 -3.53
C THR A 303 4.95 -6.51 -3.17
N PHE A 304 5.93 -7.35 -3.51
CA PHE A 304 7.34 -7.04 -3.19
C PHE A 304 7.92 -5.89 -4.02
N LYS A 305 7.34 -5.57 -5.18
CA LYS A 305 7.74 -4.37 -5.92
C LYS A 305 7.29 -3.09 -5.24
N ALA A 306 6.04 -3.06 -4.79
CA ALA A 306 5.51 -1.93 -4.03
C ALA A 306 6.25 -1.75 -2.70
N LEU A 307 6.51 -2.86 -1.98
CA LEU A 307 7.34 -2.85 -0.78
C LEU A 307 8.76 -2.34 -1.09
N GLY A 308 9.44 -2.95 -2.06
CA GLY A 308 10.81 -2.62 -2.45
C GLY A 308 10.96 -1.16 -2.91
N ALA A 309 9.97 -0.63 -3.63
CA ALA A 309 9.91 0.78 -3.98
C ALA A 309 9.90 1.64 -2.72
N GLY A 310 8.97 1.39 -1.80
CA GLY A 310 8.89 2.15 -0.55
C GLY A 310 10.15 2.08 0.31
N LEU A 311 10.76 0.89 0.43
CA LEU A 311 12.00 0.70 1.17
C LEU A 311 13.21 1.35 0.49
N ASN A 312 13.26 1.35 -0.84
CA ASN A 312 14.30 2.06 -1.58
C ASN A 312 14.23 3.58 -1.31
N LEU A 313 13.02 4.15 -1.29
CA LEU A 313 12.80 5.56 -0.96
C LEU A 313 13.14 5.87 0.50
N LEU A 314 12.68 5.02 1.43
CA LEU A 314 12.95 5.16 2.86
C LEU A 314 14.45 5.17 3.17
N THR A 315 15.28 4.51 2.38
CA THR A 315 16.73 4.40 2.60
C THR A 315 17.54 5.50 1.93
N ARG A 316 16.92 6.47 1.23
CA ARG A 316 17.63 7.60 0.61
C ARG A 316 18.27 8.52 1.65
N ASP A 317 19.44 9.06 1.34
CA ASP A 317 20.11 10.07 2.15
C ASP A 317 19.49 11.44 1.87
N LEU A 318 18.50 11.79 2.69
CA LEU A 318 17.72 13.02 2.53
C LEU A 318 18.52 14.28 2.90
N ASN A 319 19.63 14.13 3.65
CA ASN A 319 20.49 15.26 4.03
C ASN A 319 21.30 15.81 2.85
N ALA A 320 21.38 15.06 1.75
CA ALA A 320 22.04 15.50 0.52
C ALA A 320 21.15 16.44 -0.33
N ALA A 321 19.86 16.58 0.01
CA ALA A 321 18.97 17.52 -0.64
C ALA A 321 18.98 18.89 0.05
N GLU A 322 18.56 19.93 -0.66
CA GLU A 322 18.48 21.31 -0.14
C GLU A 322 17.52 21.44 1.05
N SER A 323 16.41 20.71 1.02
CA SER A 323 15.43 20.65 2.10
C SER A 323 14.71 19.31 2.11
N SER A 324 14.03 19.00 3.22
CA SER A 324 13.18 17.79 3.30
C SER A 324 12.03 17.81 2.29
N ALA A 325 11.45 18.99 2.01
CA ALA A 325 10.41 19.14 1.01
C ALA A 325 10.94 18.81 -0.39
N GLU A 326 12.10 19.35 -0.76
CA GLU A 326 12.73 19.05 -2.06
C GLU A 326 13.19 17.59 -2.15
N ALA A 327 13.68 17.01 -1.06
CA ALA A 327 13.98 15.57 -1.01
C ALA A 327 12.72 14.73 -1.29
N PHE A 328 11.59 15.07 -0.66
CA PHE A 328 10.33 14.37 -0.86
C PHE A 328 9.85 14.48 -2.32
N ARG A 329 9.87 15.70 -2.90
CA ARG A 329 9.50 15.90 -4.30
C ARG A 329 10.35 15.09 -5.25
N GLN A 330 11.67 15.19 -5.11
CA GLN A 330 12.63 14.52 -5.97
C GLN A 330 12.38 13.01 -5.95
N VAL A 331 12.37 12.44 -4.75
CA VAL A 331 12.35 10.99 -4.55
C VAL A 331 11.01 10.36 -4.95
N ILE A 332 9.87 11.02 -4.68
CA ILE A 332 8.54 10.58 -5.15
C ILE A 332 8.39 10.72 -6.67
N THR A 333 8.94 11.79 -7.24
CA THR A 333 8.94 11.99 -8.70
C THR A 333 9.74 10.90 -9.40
N GLU A 334 10.97 10.65 -8.94
CA GLU A 334 11.83 9.58 -9.48
C GLU A 334 11.08 8.24 -9.51
N LEU A 335 10.41 7.88 -8.41
CA LEU A 335 9.60 6.67 -8.34
C LEU A 335 8.44 6.67 -9.34
N THR A 336 7.73 7.77 -9.45
CA THR A 336 6.56 7.88 -10.34
C THR A 336 6.98 7.74 -11.82
N LEU A 337 8.16 8.27 -12.17
CA LEU A 337 8.73 8.15 -13.53
C LEU A 337 9.17 6.73 -13.90
N GLU A 338 9.33 5.82 -12.93
CA GLU A 338 9.53 4.40 -13.21
C GLU A 338 8.28 3.67 -13.72
N ALA A 339 7.11 4.33 -13.67
CA ALA A 339 5.83 3.79 -14.12
C ALA A 339 5.49 2.45 -13.43
N GLY A 340 4.88 1.51 -14.17
CA GLY A 340 4.33 0.28 -13.59
C GLY A 340 3.04 0.57 -12.83
N ASP A 341 2.93 0.05 -11.61
CA ASP A 341 1.83 0.38 -10.69
C ASP A 341 2.18 1.63 -9.85
N SER A 342 2.38 2.75 -10.54
CA SER A 342 2.97 3.97 -9.99
C SER A 342 2.17 4.57 -8.84
N ASP A 343 0.85 4.46 -8.86
CA ASP A 343 -0.04 4.93 -7.79
C ASP A 343 0.19 4.14 -6.50
N THR A 344 0.21 2.81 -6.56
CA THR A 344 0.48 1.95 -5.40
C THR A 344 1.92 2.15 -4.91
N ASN A 345 2.89 2.19 -5.82
CA ASN A 345 4.29 2.38 -5.47
C ASN A 345 4.50 3.73 -4.75
N ALA A 346 3.95 4.82 -5.30
CA ALA A 346 4.02 6.14 -4.68
C ALA A 346 3.21 6.23 -3.38
N CYS A 347 2.12 5.49 -3.24
CA CYS A 347 1.37 5.42 -1.99
C CYS A 347 2.18 4.78 -0.86
N VAL A 348 2.82 3.63 -1.11
CA VAL A 348 3.68 2.95 -0.11
C VAL A 348 4.94 3.78 0.19
N GLY A 349 5.60 4.30 -0.85
CA GLY A 349 6.78 5.15 -0.69
C GLY A 349 6.49 6.46 0.02
N GLY A 350 5.38 7.12 -0.32
CA GLY A 350 4.91 8.34 0.32
C GLY A 350 4.55 8.14 1.79
N ALA A 351 3.95 7.00 2.15
CA ALA A 351 3.65 6.69 3.55
C ALA A 351 4.93 6.53 4.40
N LEU A 352 5.91 5.76 3.92
CA LEU A 352 7.18 5.56 4.64
C LEU A 352 8.01 6.85 4.69
N LEU A 353 8.16 7.54 3.57
CA LEU A 353 8.95 8.76 3.49
C LEU A 353 8.29 9.92 4.24
N GLY A 354 6.96 10.04 4.16
CA GLY A 354 6.19 11.03 4.89
C GLY A 354 6.25 10.81 6.40
N CYS A 355 6.24 9.56 6.87
CA CYS A 355 6.48 9.23 8.28
C CYS A 355 7.89 9.64 8.72
N ARG A 356 8.91 9.38 7.88
CA ARG A 356 10.32 9.74 8.16
C ARG A 356 10.56 11.25 8.20
N ILE A 357 9.94 12.02 7.30
CA ILE A 357 10.16 13.47 7.17
C ILE A 357 9.25 14.27 8.11
N GLY A 358 8.04 13.78 8.36
CA GLY A 358 7.02 14.47 9.14
C GLY A 358 6.16 15.43 8.30
N TYR A 359 4.89 15.54 8.68
CA TYR A 359 3.86 16.26 7.92
C TYR A 359 4.22 17.74 7.64
N LYS A 360 4.78 18.46 8.63
CA LYS A 360 5.13 19.88 8.50
C LYS A 360 6.28 20.16 7.51
N ALA A 361 7.07 19.16 7.18
CA ALA A 361 8.21 19.27 6.27
C ALA A 361 7.89 18.75 4.85
N LEU A 362 6.64 18.33 4.61
CA LEU A 362 6.17 17.98 3.27
C LEU A 362 6.08 19.24 2.38
N PRO A 363 6.11 19.08 1.05
CA PRO A 363 5.96 20.21 0.15
C PRO A 363 4.58 20.85 0.28
N GLU A 364 4.53 22.12 0.70
CA GLU A 364 3.30 22.80 1.10
C GLU A 364 2.25 22.89 -0.03
N ASP A 365 2.68 23.22 -1.24
CA ASP A 365 1.84 23.26 -2.45
C ASP A 365 1.24 21.89 -2.81
N TRP A 366 1.94 20.78 -2.52
CA TRP A 366 1.42 19.43 -2.72
C TRP A 366 0.39 19.07 -1.65
N VAL A 367 0.62 19.47 -0.40
CA VAL A 367 -0.34 19.29 0.69
C VAL A 367 -1.61 20.10 0.44
N GLN A 368 -1.48 21.39 0.10
CA GLN A 368 -2.61 22.26 -0.26
C GLN A 368 -3.28 21.84 -1.58
N GLY A 369 -2.55 21.17 -2.48
CA GLY A 369 -3.06 20.63 -3.73
C GLY A 369 -3.76 19.27 -3.62
N LEU A 370 -3.73 18.62 -2.46
CA LEU A 370 -4.30 17.29 -2.29
C LEU A 370 -5.82 17.33 -2.41
N SER A 371 -6.36 16.53 -3.33
CA SER A 371 -7.82 16.41 -3.50
C SER A 371 -8.46 15.83 -2.23
N HIS A 372 -9.51 16.48 -1.75
CA HIS A 372 -10.20 16.14 -0.49
C HIS A 372 -9.31 16.25 0.75
N GLY A 373 -8.29 17.12 0.73
CA GLY A 373 -7.34 17.26 1.83
C GLY A 373 -8.01 17.61 3.17
N ARG A 374 -9.06 18.44 3.16
CA ARG A 374 -9.79 18.80 4.38
C ARG A 374 -10.50 17.60 5.00
N GLU A 375 -11.23 16.82 4.20
CA GLU A 375 -11.95 15.63 4.63
C GLU A 375 -10.99 14.57 5.18
N LEU A 376 -9.80 14.46 4.58
CA LEU A 376 -8.73 13.60 5.08
C LEU A 376 -8.19 14.10 6.43
N HIS A 377 -8.01 15.41 6.62
CA HIS A 377 -7.59 15.97 7.91
C HIS A 377 -8.62 15.70 9.01
N LEU A 378 -9.92 15.94 8.75
CA LEU A 378 -10.99 15.63 9.71
C LEU A 378 -11.00 14.15 10.10
N LEU A 379 -10.80 13.26 9.12
CA LEU A 379 -10.72 11.83 9.39
C LEU A 379 -9.49 11.46 10.23
N VAL A 380 -8.35 12.13 10.01
CA VAL A 380 -7.15 11.97 10.84
C VAL A 380 -7.39 12.50 12.24
N ASP A 381 -8.01 13.67 12.42
CA ASP A 381 -8.34 14.23 13.73
C ASP A 381 -9.22 13.26 14.55
N ARG A 382 -10.26 12.70 13.92
CA ARG A 382 -11.11 11.67 14.55
C ARG A 382 -10.36 10.40 14.91
N LEU A 383 -9.40 9.98 14.07
CA LEU A 383 -8.53 8.86 14.38
C LEU A 383 -7.67 9.19 15.60
N LEU A 384 -7.10 10.39 15.66
CA LEU A 384 -6.30 10.83 16.80
C LEU A 384 -7.13 10.85 18.09
N GLU A 385 -8.35 11.38 18.04
CA GLU A 385 -9.28 11.38 19.17
C GLU A 385 -9.62 9.96 19.64
N ALA A 386 -9.93 9.06 18.70
CA ALA A 386 -10.32 7.69 19.01
C ALA A 386 -9.18 6.85 19.63
N VAL A 387 -7.92 7.16 19.30
CA VAL A 387 -6.75 6.37 19.69
C VAL A 387 -5.99 6.99 20.87
N TRP A 388 -5.90 8.33 20.94
CA TRP A 388 -5.04 9.04 21.90
C TRP A 388 -5.82 9.90 22.91
N CYS A 389 -7.10 10.22 22.69
CA CYS A 389 -7.89 11.00 23.66
C CYS A 389 -8.81 10.15 24.54
N SER A 390 -8.88 8.83 24.32
CA SER A 390 -9.78 7.89 24.97
C SER A 390 -9.23 7.21 26.25
N GLY A 391 -8.02 7.57 26.70
CA GLY A 391 -7.54 7.29 28.06
C GLY A 391 -6.31 6.38 28.17
N GLU A 392 -5.13 6.98 28.29
CA GLU A 392 -4.10 6.79 29.34
C GLU A 392 -2.97 7.80 29.13
#